data_AF-D8U8C8-F1
#
_entry.id   AF-D8U8C8-F1
#
_cell.length_a   1.000
_cell.length_b   1.000
_cell.length_c   1.000
_cell.angle_alpha   90.00
_cell.angle_beta   90.00
_cell.angle_gamma   90.00
#
_symmetry.space_group_name_H-M   'P 1'
#
loop_
_entity.id
_entity.type
_entity.pdbx_description
1 polymer ?
#
loop_
_entity_poly.entity_id
_entity_poly.type
_entity_poly.pdbx_seq_one_letter_code
_entity_poly.pdbx_strand_id
1 'polypeptide(L)'
;MAIVARGFPGLTFGTTPWSATDSTKRTPAKESGLARCWQSFDFSDSSKVTPTIKEEVRRHGFPQSIRADAYFFLSGGSILQRQYPPGAYNALAASTSNLSDDAIYSVEDDVGNARVLFKDTRLFSTAKGAEVLSRIIFAYIQHNPACGYFKGLASIAALLLTAFGKEREEQAFWTLVALLERRLFPSTNGQVPAGARTDVQVLQLLLAQKLPALVTLLTKFGADAMDTFCYTWFSTAFTRVLPYEVVLRIWDCVVVEGPKVSLRVAMALIKMCSSSVQSCTNIEVLCRVVESRLSRFQDANALLSVAFRGLGSLSSTAVDAARTRASASLQRSHSAHPTPLSAGASSNAMCSLSTSSGGSSNSSSRTLLKQVSIWPSPKTSGILSTA
;
A
#
# COMPACT_ATOMS: atom_id res chain seq x y z
N MET A 1 3.56 -13.76 49.78
CA MET A 1 2.08 -13.83 49.65
C MET A 1 1.75 -14.14 48.20
N ALA A 2 1.26 -15.36 47.95
CA ALA A 2 0.86 -15.84 46.64
C ALA A 2 -0.59 -15.44 46.35
N ILE A 3 -0.87 -14.95 45.14
CA ILE A 3 -2.24 -14.90 44.60
C ILE A 3 -2.29 -15.79 43.37
N VAL A 4 -3.14 -16.80 43.48
CA VAL A 4 -3.45 -17.85 42.53
C VAL A 4 -4.32 -17.27 41.41
N ALA A 5 -3.91 -17.41 40.15
CA ALA A 5 -4.79 -17.25 39.00
C ALA A 5 -5.09 -18.63 38.39
N ARG A 6 -6.33 -19.06 38.54
CA ARG A 6 -6.89 -20.31 37.99
C ARG A 6 -6.88 -20.27 36.46
N GLY A 7 -6.41 -21.35 35.85
CA GLY A 7 -6.40 -21.57 34.41
C GLY A 7 -7.78 -21.91 33.82
N PHE A 8 -7.96 -21.53 32.56
CA PHE A 8 -8.95 -22.11 31.64
C PHE A 8 -8.19 -22.87 30.53
N PRO A 9 -8.64 -24.07 30.12
CA PRO A 9 -7.89 -24.91 29.19
C PRO A 9 -8.23 -24.59 27.72
N GLY A 10 -7.20 -24.67 26.86
CA GLY A 10 -7.37 -24.91 25.43
C GLY A 10 -7.24 -23.69 24.51
N LEU A 11 -6.01 -23.22 24.29
CA LEU A 11 -5.56 -22.55 23.07
C LEU A 11 -4.03 -22.49 23.09
N THR A 12 -3.38 -23.61 22.76
CA THR A 12 -1.94 -23.63 22.51
C THR A 12 -1.70 -23.00 21.13
N PHE A 13 -1.51 -21.68 21.08
CA PHE A 13 -0.78 -21.10 19.97
C PHE A 13 0.67 -21.54 20.12
N GLY A 14 1.17 -22.35 19.18
CA GLY A 14 2.57 -22.76 19.14
C GLY A 14 3.47 -21.53 19.09
N THR A 15 3.98 -21.12 20.24
CA THR A 15 5.04 -20.13 20.35
C THR A 15 6.36 -20.85 20.15
N THR A 16 6.77 -21.05 18.90
CA THR A 16 8.20 -21.26 18.65
C THR A 16 8.92 -19.96 19.03
N PRO A 17 9.92 -20.01 19.93
CA PRO A 17 10.76 -18.86 20.22
C PRO A 17 11.40 -18.39 18.91
N TRP A 18 11.20 -17.12 18.57
CA TRP A 18 11.84 -16.47 17.44
C TRP A 18 13.35 -16.46 17.70
N SER A 19 14.09 -17.43 17.13
CA SER A 19 15.54 -17.31 17.04
C SER A 19 15.85 -16.25 16.00
N ALA A 20 16.33 -15.10 16.45
CA ALA A 20 16.85 -14.05 15.57
C ALA A 20 18.10 -14.56 14.86
N THR A 21 17.93 -15.20 13.70
CA THR A 21 19.02 -15.31 12.73
C THR A 21 19.17 -13.96 12.06
N ASP A 22 20.23 -13.26 12.47
CA ASP A 22 20.79 -12.04 11.90
C ASP A 22 20.89 -12.17 10.36
N SER A 23 19.94 -11.59 9.63
CA SER A 23 19.93 -11.62 8.15
C SER A 23 19.85 -10.24 7.50
N THR A 24 19.86 -9.15 8.27
CA THR A 24 19.82 -7.79 7.73
C THR A 24 21.16 -7.06 7.77
N LYS A 25 22.25 -7.72 8.17
CA LYS A 25 23.62 -7.20 7.97
C LYS A 25 24.36 -7.99 6.90
N ARG A 26 23.99 -7.79 5.63
CA ARG A 26 24.98 -7.96 4.56
C ARG A 26 25.78 -6.68 4.45
N THR A 27 27.02 -6.72 4.97
CA THR A 27 28.16 -5.99 4.40
C THR A 27 28.15 -6.12 2.87
N PRO A 28 28.66 -5.14 2.11
CA PRO A 28 28.64 -5.17 0.65
C PRO A 28 29.55 -6.31 0.17
N ALA A 29 28.97 -7.49 0.04
CA ALA A 29 29.61 -8.62 -0.56
C ALA A 29 29.83 -8.26 -2.04
N LYS A 30 31.11 -8.30 -2.45
CA LYS A 30 31.62 -8.23 -3.81
C LYS A 30 30.56 -8.61 -4.86
N GLU A 31 30.40 -7.73 -5.85
CA GLU A 31 29.68 -7.95 -7.10
C GLU A 31 29.84 -9.39 -7.60
N SER A 32 28.84 -10.22 -7.30
CA SER A 32 28.55 -11.40 -8.09
C SER A 32 27.49 -10.94 -9.08
N GLY A 33 27.77 -11.10 -10.37
CA GLY A 33 26.98 -10.53 -11.45
C GLY A 33 25.47 -10.82 -11.33
N LEU A 34 24.71 -10.05 -12.09
CA LEU A 34 23.25 -10.18 -12.19
C LEU A 34 22.85 -11.66 -12.33
N ALA A 35 21.89 -12.13 -11.52
CA ALA A 35 21.43 -13.52 -11.59
C ALA A 35 21.06 -13.90 -13.03
N ARG A 36 21.34 -15.15 -13.44
CA ARG A 36 21.21 -15.59 -14.85
C ARG A 36 19.83 -15.28 -15.45
N CYS A 37 18.77 -15.39 -14.66
CA CYS A 37 17.41 -15.09 -15.10
C CYS A 37 17.21 -13.65 -15.59
N TRP A 38 18.00 -12.69 -15.08
CA TRP A 38 17.89 -11.28 -15.43
C TRP A 38 18.82 -10.83 -16.57
N GLN A 39 19.87 -11.61 -16.87
CA GLN A 39 20.86 -11.23 -17.89
C GLN A 39 20.27 -11.12 -19.29
N SER A 40 19.23 -11.91 -19.58
CA SER A 40 18.55 -11.94 -20.88
C SER A 40 17.04 -11.70 -20.74
N PHE A 41 16.60 -11.08 -19.63
CA PHE A 41 15.18 -10.83 -19.41
C PHE A 41 14.73 -9.63 -20.22
N ASP A 42 13.84 -9.86 -21.19
CA ASP A 42 13.20 -8.78 -21.91
C ASP A 42 12.01 -8.25 -21.11
N PHE A 43 12.18 -7.08 -20.50
CA PHE A 43 11.13 -6.43 -19.72
C PHE A 43 9.99 -5.90 -20.59
N SER A 44 10.19 -5.69 -21.89
CA SER A 44 9.16 -5.18 -22.79
C SER A 44 8.07 -6.22 -23.08
N ASP A 45 8.40 -7.50 -22.93
CA ASP A 45 7.46 -8.61 -23.11
C ASP A 45 6.95 -9.14 -21.76
N SER A 46 5.78 -8.63 -21.35
CA SER A 46 5.12 -9.07 -20.10
C SER A 46 4.80 -10.57 -20.06
N SER A 47 4.73 -11.27 -21.20
CA SER A 47 4.52 -12.72 -21.24
C SER A 47 5.70 -13.51 -20.66
N LYS A 48 6.89 -12.90 -20.60
CA LYS A 48 8.09 -13.48 -19.99
C LYS A 48 8.02 -13.50 -18.46
N VAL A 49 7.05 -12.84 -17.84
CA VAL A 49 6.84 -12.89 -16.38
C VAL A 49 6.20 -14.23 -15.97
N THR A 50 7.04 -15.27 -15.93
CA THR A 50 6.67 -16.64 -15.57
C THR A 50 6.50 -16.80 -14.04
N PRO A 51 5.90 -17.91 -13.57
CA PRO A 51 5.84 -18.22 -12.14
C PRO A 51 7.21 -18.29 -11.45
N THR A 52 8.26 -18.71 -12.16
CA THR A 52 9.63 -18.76 -11.63
C THR A 52 10.19 -17.36 -11.40
N ILE A 53 9.94 -16.44 -12.33
CA ILE A 53 10.32 -15.02 -12.19
C ILE A 53 9.56 -14.37 -11.03
N LYS A 54 8.27 -14.66 -10.87
CA LYS A 54 7.50 -14.18 -9.71
C LYS A 54 8.09 -14.68 -8.40
N GLU A 55 8.48 -15.96 -8.32
CA GLU A 55 9.12 -16.50 -7.12
C GLU A 55 10.49 -15.88 -6.86
N GLU A 56 11.30 -15.63 -7.90
CA GLU A 56 12.59 -14.95 -7.79
C GLU A 56 12.43 -13.54 -7.21
N VAL A 57 11.47 -12.77 -7.74
CA VAL A 57 11.13 -11.42 -7.24
C VAL A 57 10.67 -11.48 -5.78
N ARG A 58 9.83 -12.46 -5.42
CA ARG A 58 9.37 -12.61 -4.02
C ARG A 58 10.51 -12.92 -3.06
N ARG A 59 11.51 -13.70 -3.47
CA ARG A 59 12.64 -14.10 -2.60
C ARG A 59 13.73 -13.05 -2.54
N HIS A 60 14.08 -12.46 -3.67
CA HIS A 60 15.30 -11.65 -3.82
C HIS A 60 15.01 -10.20 -4.21
N GLY A 61 13.84 -9.91 -4.76
CA GLY A 61 13.52 -8.61 -5.35
C GLY A 61 14.27 -8.37 -6.66
N PHE A 62 14.01 -7.23 -7.29
CA PHE A 62 14.82 -6.80 -8.43
C PHE A 62 16.18 -6.29 -7.94
N PRO A 63 17.30 -6.67 -8.58
CA PRO A 63 18.58 -5.99 -8.40
C PRO A 63 18.45 -4.48 -8.68
N GLN A 64 19.18 -3.65 -7.94
CA GLN A 64 19.09 -2.19 -8.04
C GLN A 64 19.38 -1.68 -9.46
N SER A 65 20.34 -2.30 -10.16
CA SER A 65 20.76 -1.92 -11.51
C SER A 65 19.67 -2.04 -12.56
N ILE A 66 18.75 -3.01 -12.41
CA ILE A 66 17.68 -3.28 -13.38
C ILE A 66 16.30 -2.78 -12.92
N ARG A 67 16.16 -2.35 -11.66
CA ARG A 67 14.85 -2.05 -11.07
C ARG A 67 14.09 -0.97 -11.82
N ALA A 68 14.78 0.08 -12.26
CA ALA A 68 14.15 1.17 -13.01
C ALA A 68 13.59 0.68 -14.35
N ASP A 69 14.35 -0.13 -15.09
CA ASP A 69 13.90 -0.67 -16.38
C ASP A 69 12.73 -1.64 -16.14
N ALA A 70 12.87 -2.54 -15.15
CA ALA A 70 11.80 -3.44 -14.75
C ALA A 70 10.50 -2.67 -14.43
N TYR A 71 10.59 -1.60 -13.64
CA TYR A 71 9.43 -0.79 -13.29
C TYR A 71 8.85 -0.08 -14.52
N PHE A 72 9.70 0.53 -15.36
CA PHE A 72 9.25 1.29 -16.52
C PHE A 72 8.48 0.43 -17.51
N PHE A 73 9.00 -0.75 -17.85
CA PHE A 73 8.35 -1.64 -18.81
C PHE A 73 7.21 -2.44 -18.18
N LEU A 74 7.43 -3.09 -17.03
CA LEU A 74 6.44 -4.01 -16.45
C LEU A 74 5.28 -3.29 -15.75
N SER A 75 5.41 -2.02 -15.36
CA SER A 75 4.24 -1.21 -14.96
C SER A 75 3.36 -0.84 -16.17
N GLY A 76 3.94 -0.85 -17.38
CA GLY A 76 3.35 -0.31 -18.60
C GLY A 76 3.67 1.17 -18.84
N GLY A 77 4.61 1.76 -18.08
CA GLY A 77 5.06 3.15 -18.27
C GLY A 77 5.60 3.40 -19.68
N SER A 78 6.34 2.45 -20.26
CA SER A 78 6.83 2.55 -21.65
C SER A 78 5.71 2.60 -22.69
N ILE A 79 4.65 1.80 -22.50
CA ILE A 79 3.47 1.78 -23.36
C ILE A 79 2.72 3.10 -23.22
N LEU A 80 2.58 3.60 -21.99
CA LEU A 80 1.91 4.86 -21.72
C LEU A 80 2.66 6.04 -22.33
N GLN A 81 3.98 6.12 -22.16
CA GLN A 81 4.80 7.19 -22.78
C GLN A 81 4.61 7.25 -24.29
N ARG A 82 4.58 6.10 -24.98
CA ARG A 82 4.40 6.01 -26.43
C ARG A 82 3.02 6.47 -26.93
N GLN A 83 2.03 6.56 -26.04
CA GLN A 83 0.69 7.07 -26.38
C GLN A 83 0.65 8.61 -26.44
N TYR A 84 1.69 9.29 -25.97
CA TYR A 84 1.77 10.74 -25.94
C TYR A 84 2.83 11.26 -26.92
N PRO A 85 2.65 12.47 -27.48
CA PRO A 85 3.65 13.07 -28.35
C PRO A 85 4.96 13.36 -27.60
N PRO A 86 6.11 13.35 -28.30
CA PRO A 86 7.38 13.75 -27.71
C PRO A 86 7.28 15.12 -27.03
N GLY A 87 7.84 15.24 -25.82
CA GLY A 87 7.79 16.48 -25.04
C GLY A 87 6.50 16.69 -24.23
N ALA A 88 5.53 15.76 -24.27
CA ALA A 88 4.33 15.84 -23.46
C ALA A 88 4.62 16.00 -21.96
N TYR A 89 5.60 15.26 -21.42
CA TYR A 89 6.02 15.44 -20.03
C TYR A 89 6.52 16.86 -19.76
N ASN A 90 7.36 17.42 -20.63
CA ASN A 90 7.88 18.77 -20.47
C ASN A 90 6.77 19.81 -20.52
N ALA A 91 5.78 19.63 -21.40
CA ALA A 91 4.61 20.50 -21.47
C ALA A 91 3.79 20.45 -20.16
N LEU A 92 3.56 19.25 -19.62
CA LEU A 92 2.90 19.07 -18.32
C LEU A 92 3.72 19.65 -17.16
N ALA A 93 5.05 19.58 -17.21
CA ALA A 93 5.90 20.10 -16.14
C ALA A 93 6.16 21.62 -16.24
N ALA A 94 5.88 22.26 -17.39
CA ALA A 94 6.28 23.63 -17.67
C ALA A 94 5.37 24.71 -17.07
N SER A 95 4.08 24.40 -16.86
CA SER A 95 3.14 25.36 -16.28
C SER A 95 2.65 24.89 -14.92
N THR A 96 2.59 25.80 -13.95
CA THR A 96 1.85 25.62 -12.70
C THR A 96 0.68 26.60 -12.61
N SER A 97 0.41 27.39 -13.66
CA SER A 97 -0.58 28.48 -13.64
C SER A 97 -2.01 28.02 -13.36
N ASN A 98 -2.30 26.75 -13.66
CA ASN A 98 -3.63 26.15 -13.49
C ASN A 98 -3.79 25.46 -12.13
N LEU A 99 -2.75 25.47 -11.29
CA LEU A 99 -2.78 24.86 -9.96
C LEU A 99 -3.21 25.90 -8.93
N SER A 100 -3.97 25.47 -7.92
CA SER A 100 -4.30 26.33 -6.79
C SER A 100 -3.07 26.55 -5.90
N ASP A 101 -3.03 27.70 -5.22
CA ASP A 101 -1.98 28.03 -4.25
C ASP A 101 -1.87 26.96 -3.14
N ASP A 102 -3.00 26.42 -2.68
CA ASP A 102 -3.05 25.32 -1.70
C ASP A 102 -2.34 24.06 -2.20
N ALA A 103 -2.49 23.72 -3.49
CA ALA A 103 -1.82 22.57 -4.07
C ALA A 103 -0.32 22.82 -4.18
N ILE A 104 0.09 24.02 -4.59
CA ILE A 104 1.51 24.40 -4.69
C ILE A 104 2.17 24.32 -3.30
N TYR A 105 1.57 24.95 -2.28
CA TYR A 105 2.08 24.90 -0.91
C TYR A 105 2.19 23.47 -0.38
N SER A 106 1.16 22.64 -0.62
CA SER A 106 1.17 21.24 -0.19
C SER A 106 2.27 20.42 -0.87
N VAL A 107 2.56 20.69 -2.14
CA VAL A 107 3.67 20.06 -2.86
C VAL A 107 5.00 20.48 -2.26
N GLU A 108 5.21 21.77 -2.02
CA GLU A 108 6.47 22.28 -1.47
C GLU A 108 6.77 21.71 -0.07
N ASP A 109 5.76 21.67 0.82
CA ASP A 109 5.90 21.09 2.16
C ASP A 109 6.27 19.60 2.10
N ASP A 110 5.54 18.80 1.32
CA ASP A 110 5.80 17.37 1.22
C ASP A 110 7.10 17.05 0.45
N VAL A 111 7.54 17.89 -0.48
CA VAL A 111 8.89 17.80 -1.09
C VAL A 111 9.97 18.08 -0.04
N GLY A 112 9.76 19.07 0.82
CA GLY A 112 10.62 19.32 1.98
C GLY A 112 10.73 18.09 2.90
N ASN A 113 9.60 17.49 3.23
CA ASN A 113 9.54 16.25 4.02
C ASN A 113 10.22 15.07 3.32
N ALA A 114 10.05 14.91 2.01
CA ALA A 114 10.70 13.86 1.22
C ALA A 114 12.23 13.98 1.26
N ARG A 115 12.78 15.20 1.24
CA ARG A 115 14.24 15.41 1.39
C ARG A 115 14.77 14.88 2.71
N VAL A 116 14.00 15.01 3.79
CA VAL A 116 14.38 14.47 5.11
C VAL A 116 14.30 12.94 5.10
N LEU A 117 13.22 12.38 4.55
CA LEU A 117 13.00 10.93 4.51
C LEU A 117 14.04 10.20 3.66
N PHE A 118 14.47 10.80 2.55
CA PHE A 118 15.42 10.22 1.60
C PHE A 118 16.81 10.88 1.67
N LYS A 119 17.16 11.52 2.79
CA LYS A 119 18.42 12.27 2.96
C LYS A 119 19.68 11.46 2.68
N ASP A 120 19.64 10.15 2.92
CA ASP A 120 20.78 9.25 2.73
C ASP A 120 21.00 8.89 1.25
N THR A 121 20.08 9.28 0.37
CA THR A 121 20.24 9.18 -1.08
C THR A 121 20.99 10.39 -1.62
N ARG A 122 21.97 10.16 -2.52
CA ARG A 122 22.70 11.24 -3.22
C ARG A 122 21.80 12.17 -4.05
N LEU A 123 20.57 11.72 -4.33
CA LEU A 123 19.59 12.46 -5.11
C LEU A 123 19.05 13.66 -4.33
N PHE A 124 18.57 13.44 -3.11
CA PHE A 124 17.91 14.46 -2.28
C PHE A 124 18.85 15.27 -1.39
N SER A 125 20.15 14.96 -1.41
CA SER A 125 21.20 15.81 -0.81
C SER A 125 21.45 17.11 -1.61
N THR A 126 20.88 17.24 -2.81
CA THR A 126 21.03 18.42 -3.68
C THR A 126 19.68 19.11 -3.91
N ALA A 127 19.69 20.43 -4.12
CA ALA A 127 18.48 21.18 -4.51
C ALA A 127 17.87 20.65 -5.82
N LYS A 128 18.72 20.18 -6.74
CA LYS A 128 18.30 19.62 -8.03
C LYS A 128 17.35 18.41 -7.89
N GLY A 129 17.58 17.53 -6.92
CA GLY A 129 16.70 16.38 -6.70
C GLY A 129 15.30 16.80 -6.26
N ALA A 130 15.20 17.86 -5.44
CA ALA A 130 13.93 18.42 -5.01
C ALA A 130 13.18 19.10 -6.17
N GLU A 131 13.88 19.86 -7.00
CA GLU A 131 13.28 20.48 -8.21
C GLU A 131 12.70 19.44 -9.16
N VAL A 132 13.45 18.36 -9.44
CA VAL A 132 13.01 17.26 -10.30
C VAL A 132 11.78 16.57 -9.71
N LEU A 133 11.75 16.37 -8.39
CA LEU A 133 10.59 15.81 -7.71
C LEU A 133 9.36 16.71 -7.84
N SER A 134 9.49 18.03 -7.61
CA SER A 134 8.39 18.98 -7.78
C SER A 134 7.83 18.96 -9.21
N ARG A 135 8.71 18.92 -10.22
CA ARG A 135 8.30 18.83 -11.64
C ARG A 135 7.48 17.58 -11.93
N ILE A 136 7.90 16.42 -11.44
CA ILE A 136 7.15 15.16 -11.59
C ILE A 136 5.77 15.26 -10.94
N ILE A 137 5.69 15.85 -9.74
CA ILE A 137 4.43 16.00 -9.02
C ILE A 137 3.48 16.96 -9.74
N PHE A 138 3.97 18.13 -10.17
CA PHE A 138 3.16 19.10 -10.93
C PHE A 138 2.67 18.55 -12.26
N ALA A 139 3.52 17.79 -12.96
CA ALA A 139 3.11 17.11 -14.19
C ALA A 139 2.02 16.07 -13.91
N TYR A 140 2.09 15.33 -12.78
CA TYR A 140 1.07 14.35 -12.42
C TYR A 140 -0.28 14.99 -12.11
N ILE A 141 -0.29 16.09 -11.36
CA ILE A 141 -1.54 16.81 -11.02
C ILE A 141 -2.25 17.28 -12.30
N GLN A 142 -1.50 17.74 -13.29
CA GLN A 142 -2.05 18.15 -14.59
C GLN A 142 -2.46 16.97 -15.48
N HIS A 143 -1.74 15.85 -15.38
CA HIS A 143 -2.09 14.64 -16.11
C HIS A 143 -3.42 14.04 -15.63
N ASN A 144 -3.64 14.02 -14.30
CA ASN A 144 -4.85 13.48 -13.68
C ASN A 144 -5.52 14.52 -12.75
N PRO A 145 -6.17 15.56 -13.32
CA PRO A 145 -6.78 16.63 -12.53
C PRO A 145 -7.94 16.13 -11.66
N ALA A 146 -8.58 15.02 -12.05
CA ALA A 146 -9.64 14.39 -11.27
C ALA A 146 -9.12 13.77 -9.97
N CYS A 147 -7.86 13.32 -9.94
CA CYS A 147 -7.19 12.87 -8.71
C CYS A 147 -6.58 14.06 -7.94
N GLY A 148 -5.98 15.01 -8.67
CA GLY A 148 -5.30 16.16 -8.08
C GLY A 148 -4.10 15.80 -7.19
N TYR A 149 -3.68 16.75 -6.36
CA TYR A 149 -2.68 16.49 -5.33
C TYR A 149 -3.28 15.69 -4.18
N PHE A 150 -2.59 14.65 -3.74
CA PHE A 150 -2.98 13.88 -2.56
C PHE A 150 -1.78 13.62 -1.65
N LYS A 151 -2.05 13.56 -0.34
CA LYS A 151 -1.05 13.28 0.68
C LYS A 151 -0.50 11.87 0.50
N GLY A 152 0.72 11.79 -0.01
CA GLY A 152 1.38 10.53 -0.39
C GLY A 152 2.10 10.62 -1.73
N LEU A 153 1.60 11.44 -2.66
CA LEU A 153 2.14 11.55 -4.02
C LEU A 153 3.64 11.86 -4.02
N ALA A 154 4.08 12.84 -3.23
CA ALA A 154 5.50 13.21 -3.15
C ALA A 154 6.39 12.06 -2.68
N SER A 155 5.95 11.29 -1.68
CA SER A 155 6.73 10.15 -1.17
C SER A 155 6.82 8.98 -2.16
N ILE A 156 5.75 8.75 -2.94
CA ILE A 156 5.73 7.74 -4.01
C ILE A 156 6.66 8.17 -5.15
N ALA A 157 6.52 9.41 -5.60
CA ALA A 157 7.36 9.99 -6.64
C ALA A 157 8.84 10.03 -6.23
N ALA A 158 9.15 10.35 -4.96
CA ALA A 158 10.51 10.38 -4.44
C ALA A 158 11.16 8.98 -4.44
N LEU A 159 10.41 7.94 -4.06
CA LEU A 159 10.92 6.58 -4.10
C LEU A 159 11.18 6.11 -5.54
N LEU A 160 10.28 6.43 -6.48
CA LEU A 160 10.50 6.16 -7.90
C LEU A 160 11.72 6.92 -8.42
N LEU A 161 11.83 8.22 -8.14
CA LEU A 161 12.96 9.01 -8.59
C LEU A 161 14.29 8.50 -8.02
N THR A 162 14.28 7.96 -6.79
CA THR A 162 15.44 7.29 -6.19
C THR A 162 15.84 6.03 -6.97
N ALA A 163 14.87 5.25 -7.47
CA ALA A 163 15.13 4.07 -8.28
C ALA A 163 15.62 4.41 -9.70
N PHE A 164 15.07 5.47 -10.30
CA PHE A 164 15.38 5.86 -11.68
C PHE A 164 16.63 6.73 -11.79
N GLY A 165 16.87 7.59 -10.80
CA GLY A 165 17.83 8.69 -10.88
C GLY A 165 17.27 9.89 -11.64
N LYS A 166 17.82 11.08 -11.36
CA LYS A 166 17.38 12.35 -11.97
C LYS A 166 17.51 12.39 -13.50
N GLU A 167 18.45 11.65 -14.07
CA GLU A 167 18.68 11.60 -15.53
C GLU A 167 17.52 10.92 -16.30
N ARG A 168 16.68 10.16 -15.59
CA ARG A 168 15.51 9.45 -16.15
C ARG A 168 14.20 9.99 -15.60
N GLU A 169 14.14 11.30 -15.34
CA GLU A 169 12.98 12.03 -14.80
C GLU A 169 11.67 11.70 -15.55
N GLU A 170 11.65 11.80 -16.88
CA GLU A 170 10.45 11.53 -17.67
C GLU A 170 9.98 10.06 -17.57
N GLN A 171 10.92 9.11 -17.55
CA GLN A 171 10.57 7.70 -17.36
C GLN A 171 10.04 7.44 -15.95
N ALA A 172 10.56 8.12 -14.94
CA ALA A 172 10.04 8.06 -13.57
C ALA A 172 8.60 8.60 -13.51
N PHE A 173 8.30 9.69 -14.22
CA PHE A 173 6.95 10.23 -14.35
C PHE A 173 5.98 9.24 -15.01
N TRP A 174 6.31 8.69 -16.18
CA TRP A 174 5.41 7.73 -16.85
C TRP A 174 5.24 6.43 -16.07
N THR A 175 6.27 6.03 -15.33
CA THR A 175 6.20 4.90 -14.38
C THR A 175 5.28 5.23 -13.21
N LEU A 176 5.32 6.45 -12.65
CA LEU A 176 4.43 6.89 -11.59
C LEU A 176 2.96 6.77 -12.02
N VAL A 177 2.64 7.32 -13.20
CA VAL A 177 1.28 7.25 -13.75
C VAL A 177 0.87 5.79 -13.94
N ALA A 178 1.68 4.99 -14.63
CA ALA A 178 1.36 3.58 -14.89
C ALA A 178 1.27 2.73 -13.59
N LEU A 179 2.11 3.01 -12.59
CA LEU A 179 2.07 2.33 -11.30
C LEU A 179 0.75 2.61 -10.59
N LEU A 180 0.33 3.88 -10.52
CA LEU A 180 -0.91 4.28 -9.86
C LEU A 180 -2.15 3.80 -10.62
N GLU A 181 -2.19 3.98 -11.93
CA GLU A 181 -3.36 3.67 -12.76
C GLU A 181 -3.49 2.20 -13.11
N ARG A 182 -2.40 1.46 -13.32
CA ARG A 182 -2.46 0.09 -13.86
C ARG A 182 -2.05 -0.99 -12.87
N ARG A 183 -1.31 -0.64 -11.83
CA ARG A 183 -0.71 -1.62 -10.91
C ARG A 183 -1.19 -1.51 -9.47
N LEU A 184 -1.57 -0.33 -9.00
CA LEU A 184 -2.11 -0.13 -7.65
C LEU A 184 -3.63 0.07 -7.66
N PHE A 185 -4.14 0.99 -8.49
CA PHE A 185 -5.55 1.39 -8.48
C PHE A 185 -6.23 1.33 -9.85
N PRO A 186 -6.24 0.15 -10.52
CA PRO A 186 -6.87 0.01 -11.83
C PRO A 186 -8.40 0.19 -11.81
N SER A 187 -9.06 -0.13 -10.70
CA SER A 187 -10.52 0.03 -10.60
C SER A 187 -10.98 1.49 -10.52
N THR A 188 -10.08 2.43 -10.21
CA THR A 188 -10.39 3.86 -10.07
C THR A 188 -9.56 4.74 -11.00
N ASN A 189 -8.91 4.16 -12.02
CA ASN A 189 -8.06 4.87 -12.97
C ASN A 189 -7.07 5.85 -12.28
N GLY A 190 -6.38 5.36 -11.25
CA GLY A 190 -5.39 6.16 -10.52
C GLY A 190 -5.96 7.22 -9.58
N GLN A 191 -7.28 7.31 -9.36
CA GLN A 191 -7.85 8.13 -8.28
C GLN A 191 -7.49 7.49 -6.92
N VAL A 192 -6.32 7.84 -6.40
CA VAL A 192 -5.70 7.18 -5.24
C VAL A 192 -6.55 7.27 -3.97
N PRO A 193 -7.12 8.44 -3.57
CA PRO A 193 -7.95 8.50 -2.37
C PRO A 193 -9.17 7.58 -2.41
N ALA A 194 -9.87 7.53 -3.55
CA ALA A 194 -11.02 6.66 -3.75
C ALA A 194 -10.61 5.17 -3.84
N GLY A 195 -9.51 4.89 -4.53
CA GLY A 195 -8.94 3.55 -4.64
C GLY A 195 -8.48 3.00 -3.29
N ALA A 196 -7.83 3.82 -2.47
CA ALA A 196 -7.40 3.46 -1.12
C ALA A 196 -8.58 3.11 -0.22
N ARG A 197 -9.67 3.91 -0.22
CA ARG A 197 -10.90 3.59 0.52
C ARG A 197 -11.54 2.28 0.04
N THR A 198 -11.56 2.06 -1.27
CA THR A 198 -12.03 0.79 -1.86
C THR A 198 -11.21 -0.38 -1.34
N ASP A 199 -9.88 -0.27 -1.34
CA ASP A 199 -8.98 -1.33 -0.88
C ASP A 199 -9.06 -1.57 0.63
N VAL A 200 -9.34 -0.55 1.45
CA VAL A 200 -9.63 -0.73 2.88
C VAL A 200 -10.89 -1.58 3.08
N GLN A 201 -11.98 -1.31 2.35
CA GLN A 201 -13.20 -2.12 2.44
C GLN A 201 -12.97 -3.56 1.96
N VAL A 202 -12.24 -3.74 0.86
CA VAL A 202 -11.88 -5.09 0.37
C VAL A 202 -11.00 -5.81 1.40
N LEU A 203 -10.06 -5.12 2.04
CA LEU A 203 -9.22 -5.67 3.10
C LEU A 203 -10.06 -6.14 4.29
N GLN A 204 -11.05 -5.36 4.74
CA GLN A 204 -11.97 -5.75 5.81
C GLN A 204 -12.72 -7.06 5.46
N LEU A 205 -13.22 -7.17 4.23
CA LEU A 205 -13.89 -8.39 3.75
C LEU A 205 -12.94 -9.60 3.73
N LEU A 206 -11.70 -9.41 3.28
CA LEU A 206 -10.70 -10.47 3.22
C LEU A 206 -10.26 -10.92 4.62
N LEU A 207 -10.08 -10.00 5.57
CA LEU A 207 -9.77 -10.34 6.95
C LEU A 207 -10.92 -11.09 7.62
N ALA A 208 -12.18 -10.69 7.38
CA ALA A 208 -13.33 -11.40 7.93
C ALA A 208 -13.38 -12.86 7.44
N GLN A 209 -12.96 -13.13 6.20
CA GLN A 209 -12.90 -14.47 5.64
C GLN A 209 -11.70 -15.29 6.12
N LYS A 210 -10.51 -14.67 6.18
CA LYS A 210 -9.23 -15.39 6.37
C LYS A 210 -8.73 -15.37 7.81
N LEU A 211 -9.05 -14.33 8.56
CA LEU A 211 -8.55 -14.06 9.92
C LEU A 211 -9.69 -13.54 10.83
N PRO A 212 -10.82 -14.26 10.98
CA PRO A 212 -12.01 -13.76 11.68
C PRO A 212 -11.74 -13.37 13.14
N ALA A 213 -10.87 -14.12 13.85
CA ALA A 213 -10.49 -13.80 15.22
C ALA A 213 -9.81 -12.42 15.35
N LEU A 214 -9.06 -12.01 14.33
CA LEU A 214 -8.39 -10.71 14.29
C LEU A 214 -9.38 -9.58 14.01
N VAL A 215 -10.42 -9.84 13.20
CA VAL A 215 -11.52 -8.88 13.01
C VAL A 215 -12.26 -8.68 14.33
N THR A 216 -12.60 -9.75 15.06
CA THR A 216 -13.23 -9.63 16.39
C THR A 216 -12.37 -8.79 17.34
N LEU A 217 -11.05 -8.95 17.30
CA LEU A 217 -10.16 -8.13 18.11
C LEU A 217 -10.17 -6.65 17.68
N LEU A 218 -10.10 -6.38 16.38
CA LEU A 218 -10.09 -5.00 15.85
C LEU A 218 -11.42 -4.27 16.09
N THR A 219 -12.55 -4.97 16.03
CA THR A 219 -13.87 -4.37 16.30
C THR A 219 -14.03 -3.81 17.70
N LYS A 220 -13.20 -4.23 18.67
CA LYS A 220 -13.16 -3.64 20.02
C LYS A 220 -12.75 -2.16 20.02
N PHE A 221 -12.05 -1.72 18.99
CA PHE A 221 -11.57 -0.35 18.83
C PHE A 221 -12.50 0.52 17.98
N GLY A 222 -13.67 -0.01 17.58
CA GLY A 222 -14.65 0.67 16.73
C GLY A 222 -14.79 0.04 15.35
N ALA A 223 -15.90 0.32 14.67
CA ALA A 223 -16.16 -0.18 13.32
C ALA A 223 -15.15 0.36 12.30
N ASP A 224 -14.76 1.63 12.45
CA ASP A 224 -13.87 2.35 11.53
C ASP A 224 -12.39 2.31 11.97
N ALA A 225 -12.06 1.42 12.93
CA ALA A 225 -10.69 1.30 13.44
C ALA A 225 -9.68 1.05 12.31
N MET A 226 -10.04 0.16 11.37
CA MET A 226 -9.18 -0.14 10.23
C MET A 226 -9.04 1.04 9.26
N ASP A 227 -10.10 1.80 9.02
CA ASP A 227 -10.07 2.97 8.15
C ASP A 227 -9.05 4.02 8.64
N THR A 228 -8.91 4.14 9.96
CA THR A 228 -8.00 5.11 10.59
C THR A 228 -6.53 4.92 10.19
N PHE A 229 -6.04 3.68 10.16
CA PHE A 229 -4.62 3.41 9.87
C PHE A 229 -4.38 2.77 8.50
N CYS A 230 -5.30 1.92 8.00
CA CYS A 230 -5.12 1.24 6.72
C CYS A 230 -5.28 2.17 5.53
N TYR A 231 -6.07 3.25 5.64
CA TYR A 231 -6.19 4.22 4.56
C TYR A 231 -4.82 4.79 4.17
N THR A 232 -4.02 5.17 5.15
CA THR A 232 -2.65 5.69 4.94
C THR A 232 -1.76 4.67 4.25
N TRP A 233 -1.93 3.38 4.53
CA TRP A 233 -1.13 2.31 3.91
C TRP A 233 -1.35 2.26 2.41
N PHE A 234 -2.60 2.25 1.96
CA PHE A 234 -2.91 2.22 0.54
C PHE A 234 -2.66 3.56 -0.14
N SER A 235 -3.15 4.67 0.42
CA SER A 235 -3.02 6.00 -0.19
C SER A 235 -1.58 6.47 -0.37
N THR A 236 -0.65 5.97 0.44
CA THR A 236 0.78 6.25 0.31
C THR A 236 1.55 5.11 -0.34
N ALA A 237 0.87 4.06 -0.82
CA ALA A 237 1.52 2.85 -1.34
C ALA A 237 2.63 2.32 -0.40
N PHE A 238 2.36 2.38 0.91
CA PHE A 238 3.22 1.99 2.03
C PHE A 238 4.48 2.85 2.28
N THR A 239 4.78 3.87 1.45
CA THR A 239 6.01 4.68 1.55
C THR A 239 6.15 5.46 2.85
N ARG A 240 5.04 5.83 3.48
CA ARG A 240 5.02 6.56 4.77
C ARG A 240 4.86 5.63 5.98
N VAL A 241 4.80 4.32 5.76
CA VAL A 241 4.45 3.31 6.78
C VAL A 241 5.62 2.37 7.06
N LEU A 242 6.36 1.99 6.02
CA LEU A 242 7.46 1.03 6.09
C LEU A 242 8.76 1.67 5.59
N PRO A 243 9.94 1.21 6.06
CA PRO A 243 11.22 1.57 5.46
C PRO A 243 11.24 1.31 3.94
N TYR A 244 11.88 2.20 3.20
CA TYR A 244 11.80 2.22 1.74
C TYR A 244 12.33 0.94 1.09
N GLU A 245 13.30 0.25 1.70
CA GLU A 245 13.83 -1.02 1.23
C GLU A 245 12.75 -2.12 1.24
N VAL A 246 11.88 -2.11 2.26
CA VAL A 246 10.73 -3.03 2.35
C VAL A 246 9.66 -2.63 1.32
N VAL A 247 9.42 -1.32 1.16
CA VAL A 247 8.46 -0.82 0.16
C VAL A 247 8.89 -1.19 -1.26
N LEU A 248 10.18 -1.10 -1.59
CA LEU A 248 10.72 -1.55 -2.87
C LEU A 248 10.44 -3.04 -3.10
N ARG A 249 10.62 -3.89 -2.08
CA ARG A 249 10.31 -5.32 -2.19
C ARG A 249 8.82 -5.60 -2.41
N ILE A 250 7.94 -4.79 -1.82
CA ILE A 250 6.49 -4.84 -2.07
C ILE A 250 6.20 -4.42 -3.51
N TRP A 251 6.78 -3.31 -3.96
CA TRP A 251 6.56 -2.76 -5.30
C TRP A 251 7.12 -3.66 -6.40
N ASP A 252 8.27 -4.30 -6.19
CA ASP A 252 8.80 -5.33 -7.10
C ASP A 252 7.72 -6.40 -7.36
N CYS A 253 7.04 -6.86 -6.30
CA CYS A 253 5.96 -7.83 -6.40
C CYS A 253 4.69 -7.26 -7.06
N VAL A 254 4.31 -6.01 -6.73
CA VAL A 254 3.14 -5.32 -7.33
C VAL A 254 3.31 -5.19 -8.84
N VAL A 255 4.51 -4.86 -9.31
CA VAL A 255 4.80 -4.67 -10.74
C VAL A 255 4.64 -5.98 -11.53
N VAL A 256 4.98 -7.14 -10.94
CA VAL A 256 4.90 -8.46 -11.61
C VAL A 256 3.62 -9.26 -11.35
N GLU A 257 2.97 -9.09 -10.19
CA GLU A 257 1.77 -9.85 -9.80
C GLU A 257 0.49 -9.00 -9.73
N GLY A 258 0.61 -7.68 -9.83
CA GLY A 258 -0.50 -6.73 -9.90
C GLY A 258 -1.07 -6.28 -8.54
N PRO A 259 -2.23 -5.60 -8.57
CA PRO A 259 -2.75 -4.80 -7.45
C PRO A 259 -3.20 -5.62 -6.24
N LYS A 260 -3.39 -6.94 -6.38
CA LYS A 260 -3.77 -7.82 -5.26
C LYS A 260 -2.64 -7.99 -4.23
N VAL A 261 -1.40 -7.68 -4.60
CA VAL A 261 -0.24 -7.77 -3.70
C VAL A 261 -0.40 -6.82 -2.52
N SER A 262 -0.88 -5.58 -2.75
CA SER A 262 -1.11 -4.60 -1.69
C SER A 262 -2.08 -5.12 -0.61
N LEU A 263 -3.15 -5.80 -1.02
CA LEU A 263 -4.10 -6.43 -0.09
C LEU A 263 -3.47 -7.58 0.70
N ARG A 264 -2.64 -8.42 0.06
CA ARG A 264 -1.90 -9.49 0.75
C ARG A 264 -0.93 -8.94 1.78
N VAL A 265 -0.18 -7.91 1.41
CA VAL A 265 0.77 -7.24 2.29
C VAL A 265 0.03 -6.62 3.48
N ALA A 266 -1.06 -5.89 3.26
CA ALA A 266 -1.83 -5.31 4.34
C ALA A 266 -2.37 -6.38 5.32
N MET A 267 -2.95 -7.49 4.81
CA MET A 267 -3.37 -8.60 5.67
C MET A 267 -2.19 -9.21 6.46
N ALA A 268 -1.04 -9.37 5.82
CA ALA A 268 0.16 -9.91 6.47
C ALA A 268 0.66 -8.98 7.58
N LEU A 269 0.71 -7.67 7.34
CA LEU A 269 1.08 -6.68 8.35
C LEU A 269 0.16 -6.75 9.58
N ILE A 270 -1.16 -6.78 9.38
CA ILE A 270 -2.12 -6.89 10.49
C ILE A 270 -1.93 -8.22 11.23
N LYS A 271 -1.75 -9.34 10.51
CA LYS A 271 -1.46 -10.65 11.12
C LYS A 271 -0.18 -10.62 11.96
N MET A 272 0.88 -10.02 11.45
CA MET A 272 2.16 -9.89 12.16
C MET A 272 2.04 -8.96 13.38
N CYS A 273 1.17 -7.95 13.32
CA CYS A 273 0.87 -7.04 14.42
C CYS A 273 -0.12 -7.60 15.46
N SER A 274 -0.74 -8.77 15.23
CA SER A 274 -1.83 -9.32 16.06
C SER A 274 -1.53 -9.34 17.58
N SER A 275 -0.32 -9.72 17.98
CA SER A 275 0.10 -9.70 19.39
C SER A 275 0.09 -8.29 19.99
N SER A 276 0.52 -7.29 19.22
CA SER A 276 0.47 -5.88 19.61
C SER A 276 -0.98 -5.40 19.71
N VAL A 277 -1.83 -5.73 18.72
CA VAL A 277 -3.25 -5.38 18.75
C VAL A 277 -3.93 -5.91 20.02
N GLN A 278 -3.57 -7.10 20.47
CA GLN A 278 -4.16 -7.71 21.66
C GLN A 278 -3.82 -6.96 22.96
N SER A 279 -2.67 -6.31 23.00
CA SER A 279 -2.21 -5.54 24.16
C SER A 279 -2.73 -4.09 24.21
N CYS A 280 -3.34 -3.60 23.13
CA CYS A 280 -3.82 -2.22 23.05
C CYS A 280 -5.17 -2.03 23.77
N THR A 281 -5.33 -0.89 24.43
CA THR A 281 -6.53 -0.55 25.21
C THR A 281 -7.53 0.31 24.44
N ASN A 282 -7.05 1.13 23.51
CA ASN A 282 -7.87 2.01 22.66
C ASN A 282 -7.24 2.19 21.27
N ILE A 283 -7.98 2.84 20.37
CA ILE A 283 -7.58 3.04 18.97
C ILE A 283 -6.33 3.92 18.83
N GLU A 284 -6.17 4.94 19.66
CA GLU A 284 -5.00 5.83 19.61
C GLU A 284 -3.71 5.09 19.95
N VAL A 285 -3.74 4.27 21.00
CA VAL A 285 -2.62 3.40 21.39
C VAL A 285 -2.35 2.37 20.28
N LEU A 286 -3.38 1.79 19.70
CA LEU A 286 -3.25 0.86 18.57
C LEU A 286 -2.51 1.51 17.40
N CYS A 287 -2.96 2.68 16.94
CA CYS A 287 -2.34 3.40 15.83
C CYS A 287 -0.87 3.70 16.13
N ARG A 288 -0.56 4.25 17.30
CA ARG A 288 0.83 4.57 17.70
C ARG A 288 1.73 3.33 17.75
N VAL A 289 1.25 2.22 18.32
CA VAL A 289 2.02 0.97 18.43
C VAL A 289 2.25 0.37 17.04
N VAL A 290 1.22 0.35 16.19
CA VAL A 290 1.34 -0.14 14.82
C VAL A 290 2.31 0.72 14.02
N GLU A 291 2.17 2.04 14.03
CA GLU A 291 3.08 2.96 13.34
C GLU A 291 4.53 2.83 13.82
N SER A 292 4.75 2.77 15.14
CA SER A 292 6.09 2.60 15.72
C SER A 292 6.73 1.26 15.32
N ARG A 293 5.94 0.19 15.27
CA ARG A 293 6.41 -1.13 14.87
C ARG A 293 6.72 -1.20 13.37
N LEU A 294 5.84 -0.65 12.53
CA LEU A 294 5.96 -0.73 11.08
C LEU A 294 7.08 0.19 10.54
N SER A 295 7.25 1.38 11.12
CA SER A 295 8.35 2.28 10.75
C SER A 295 9.75 1.70 10.99
N ARG A 296 9.87 0.69 11.86
CA ARG A 296 11.14 -0.01 12.17
C ARG A 296 11.23 -1.40 11.54
N PHE A 297 10.27 -1.76 10.69
CA PHE A 297 10.17 -3.10 10.12
C PHE A 297 11.20 -3.31 9.01
N GLN A 298 12.09 -4.30 9.15
CA GLN A 298 13.18 -4.53 8.19
C GLN A 298 13.06 -5.84 7.39
N ASP A 299 12.34 -6.84 7.90
CA ASP A 299 12.33 -8.18 7.31
C ASP A 299 11.26 -8.32 6.22
N ALA A 300 11.58 -7.80 5.03
CA ALA A 300 10.73 -7.94 3.85
C ALA A 300 10.48 -9.41 3.46
N ASN A 301 11.44 -10.31 3.71
CA ASN A 301 11.28 -11.73 3.35
C ASN A 301 10.24 -12.41 4.25
N ALA A 302 10.26 -12.13 5.56
CA ALA A 302 9.23 -12.61 6.47
C ALA A 302 7.84 -12.05 6.09
N LEU A 303 7.75 -10.76 5.77
CA LEU A 303 6.51 -10.13 5.33
C LEU A 303 5.95 -10.81 4.07
N LEU A 304 6.76 -10.97 3.04
CA LEU A 304 6.34 -11.59 1.77
C LEU A 304 6.05 -13.09 1.96
N SER A 305 6.77 -13.79 2.83
CA SER A 305 6.47 -15.18 3.19
C SER A 305 5.07 -15.31 3.79
N VAL A 306 4.71 -14.47 4.76
CA VAL A 306 3.36 -14.44 5.34
C VAL A 306 2.34 -14.06 4.27
N ALA A 307 2.61 -13.02 3.47
CA ALA A 307 1.69 -12.51 2.45
C ALA A 307 1.35 -13.53 1.35
N PHE A 308 2.34 -14.31 0.89
CA PHE A 308 2.18 -15.23 -0.25
C PHE A 308 2.00 -16.70 0.12
N ARG A 309 2.49 -17.14 1.29
CA ARG A 309 2.38 -18.54 1.74
C ARG A 309 1.42 -18.69 2.92
N GLY A 310 1.39 -17.73 3.83
CA GLY A 310 0.64 -17.83 5.10
C GLY A 310 -0.86 -17.49 5.04
N LEU A 311 -1.35 -16.86 3.97
CA LEU A 311 -2.75 -16.40 3.84
C LEU A 311 -3.58 -17.21 2.83
N GLY A 312 -2.98 -18.24 2.24
CA GLY A 312 -3.59 -19.06 1.20
C GLY A 312 -3.79 -18.34 -0.14
N SER A 313 -4.60 -18.94 -1.01
CA SER A 313 -4.86 -18.38 -2.33
C SER A 313 -5.77 -17.15 -2.28
N LEU A 314 -5.52 -16.23 -3.22
CA LEU A 314 -6.32 -15.03 -3.48
C LEU A 314 -6.40 -14.84 -5.00
N SER A 315 -7.58 -15.10 -5.56
CA SER A 315 -7.83 -14.94 -7.01
C SER A 315 -7.85 -13.46 -7.37
N SER A 316 -7.21 -13.09 -8.49
CA SER A 316 -7.31 -11.74 -9.02
C SER A 316 -8.77 -11.39 -9.36
N THR A 317 -9.48 -12.31 -10.03
CA THR A 317 -10.86 -12.08 -10.50
C THR A 317 -11.83 -11.70 -9.39
N ALA A 318 -11.71 -12.33 -8.22
CA ALA A 318 -12.59 -12.02 -7.11
C ALA A 318 -12.16 -10.79 -6.30
N VAL A 319 -10.86 -10.49 -6.27
CA VAL A 319 -10.39 -9.20 -5.74
C VAL A 319 -10.96 -8.07 -6.59
N ASP A 320 -10.91 -8.21 -7.92
CA ASP A 320 -11.44 -7.22 -8.85
C ASP A 320 -12.96 -7.09 -8.68
N ALA A 321 -13.70 -8.20 -8.58
CA ALA A 321 -15.14 -8.18 -8.30
C ALA A 321 -15.46 -7.54 -6.93
N ALA A 322 -14.64 -7.78 -5.90
CA ALA A 322 -14.79 -7.15 -4.59
C ALA A 322 -14.55 -5.64 -4.65
N ARG A 323 -13.53 -5.19 -5.40
CA ARG A 323 -13.26 -3.76 -5.64
C ARG A 323 -14.43 -3.09 -6.34
N THR A 324 -14.93 -3.67 -7.43
CA THR A 324 -16.09 -3.12 -8.15
C THR A 324 -17.30 -2.94 -7.22
N ARG A 325 -17.58 -3.94 -6.38
CA ARG A 325 -18.69 -3.86 -5.42
C ARG A 325 -18.47 -2.80 -4.34
N ALA A 326 -17.26 -2.72 -3.79
CA ALA A 326 -16.89 -1.74 -2.76
C ALA A 326 -16.96 -0.30 -3.31
N SER A 327 -16.39 -0.05 -4.50
CA SER A 327 -16.45 1.26 -5.15
C SER A 327 -17.90 1.70 -5.41
N ALA A 328 -18.76 0.80 -5.90
CA ALA A 328 -20.18 1.10 -6.11
C ALA A 328 -20.95 1.36 -4.80
N SER A 329 -20.52 0.74 -3.68
CA SER A 329 -21.09 1.02 -2.35
C SER A 329 -20.69 2.40 -1.85
N LEU A 330 -19.42 2.77 -2.00
CA LEU A 330 -18.89 4.07 -1.61
C LEU A 330 -19.52 5.22 -2.41
N GLN A 331 -19.74 5.04 -3.70
CA GLN A 331 -20.41 6.06 -4.52
C GLN A 331 -21.86 6.31 -4.05
N ARG A 332 -22.59 5.24 -3.71
CA ARG A 332 -23.97 5.35 -3.21
C ARG A 332 -24.05 6.07 -1.87
N SER A 333 -23.11 5.81 -0.95
CA SER A 333 -23.09 6.50 0.34
C SER A 333 -22.79 7.99 0.21
N HIS A 334 -21.94 8.39 -0.74
CA HIS A 334 -21.69 9.80 -1.03
C HIS A 334 -22.90 10.49 -1.67
N SER A 335 -23.66 9.80 -2.54
CA SER A 335 -24.87 10.37 -3.15
C SER A 335 -26.06 10.47 -2.19
N ALA A 336 -26.12 9.62 -1.15
CA ALA A 336 -27.23 9.61 -0.19
C ALA A 336 -27.12 10.71 0.89
N HIS A 337 -25.91 11.23 1.12
CA HIS A 337 -25.65 12.40 1.98
C HIS A 337 -24.90 13.48 1.19
N PRO A 338 -25.58 14.24 0.30
CA PRO A 338 -24.97 15.43 -0.27
C PRO A 338 -24.77 16.44 0.87
N THR A 339 -23.53 16.60 1.31
CA THR A 339 -23.17 17.75 2.14
C THR A 339 -23.38 18.99 1.29
N PRO A 340 -24.17 19.99 1.74
CA PRO A 340 -24.34 21.21 0.96
C PRO A 340 -22.98 21.91 0.91
N LEU A 341 -22.52 22.19 -0.32
CA LEU A 341 -21.33 22.98 -0.59
C LEU A 341 -21.54 24.40 -0.05
N SER A 342 -21.09 24.64 1.18
CA SER A 342 -20.73 25.98 1.63
C SER A 342 -19.32 26.27 1.12
N ALA A 343 -19.23 27.26 0.24
CA ALA A 343 -17.96 27.84 -0.18
C ALA A 343 -17.18 28.34 1.05
N GLY A 344 -15.88 28.05 1.09
CA GLY A 344 -14.90 28.69 1.98
C GLY A 344 -14.84 28.16 3.42
N ALA A 345 -13.97 27.17 3.67
CA ALA A 345 -13.19 27.07 4.91
C ALA A 345 -12.08 26.03 4.76
N SER A 346 -10.83 26.50 4.88
CA SER A 346 -9.59 25.74 4.89
C SER A 346 -9.63 24.56 5.86
N SER A 347 -9.23 23.37 5.40
CA SER A 347 -9.05 22.19 6.25
C SER A 347 -7.63 22.14 6.82
N ASN A 348 -7.35 23.06 7.75
CA ASN A 348 -6.28 22.90 8.73
C ASN A 348 -6.92 22.48 10.06
N ALA A 349 -6.81 21.21 10.41
CA ALA A 349 -6.99 20.78 11.80
C ALA A 349 -6.25 19.45 12.04
N MET A 350 -5.04 19.60 12.58
CA MET A 350 -4.44 18.61 13.47
C MET A 350 -5.41 18.29 14.62
N CYS A 351 -5.51 17.02 14.98
CA CYS A 351 -6.13 16.60 16.24
C CYS A 351 -5.36 17.17 17.42
N SER A 352 -5.88 18.24 18.03
CA SER A 352 -5.62 18.58 19.43
C SER A 352 -6.87 18.19 20.24
N LEU A 353 -6.70 17.21 21.12
CA LEU A 353 -7.73 16.82 22.09
C LEU A 353 -7.98 17.97 23.07
N SER A 354 -9.24 18.35 23.22
CA SER A 354 -9.75 19.03 24.42
C SER A 354 -10.97 18.28 24.93
N THR A 355 -10.87 17.88 26.19
CA THR A 355 -11.88 17.26 27.04
C THR A 355 -13.10 18.14 27.26
N SER A 356 -14.32 17.59 27.11
CA SER A 356 -15.44 17.83 28.04
C SER A 356 -16.68 16.98 27.71
N SER A 357 -17.04 16.13 28.67
CA SER A 357 -18.38 15.80 29.19
C SER A 357 -19.61 15.73 28.27
N GLY A 358 -20.25 14.55 28.31
CA GLY A 358 -21.65 14.40 28.70
C GLY A 358 -22.73 14.69 27.66
N GLY A 359 -23.32 13.64 27.08
CA GLY A 359 -24.55 13.75 26.29
C GLY A 359 -24.99 12.41 25.70
N SER A 360 -25.84 11.70 26.43
CA SER A 360 -26.57 10.52 25.96
C SER A 360 -27.49 10.86 24.80
N SER A 361 -27.41 10.13 23.69
CA SER A 361 -28.57 9.83 22.84
C SER A 361 -28.32 8.60 21.97
N ASN A 362 -29.44 8.00 21.58
CA ASN A 362 -29.64 6.56 21.46
C ASN A 362 -29.63 6.10 20.00
N SER A 363 -29.29 4.83 19.81
CA SER A 363 -29.68 3.90 18.73
C SER A 363 -29.81 4.43 17.28
N SER A 364 -28.96 3.90 16.38
CA SER A 364 -29.38 3.14 15.18
C SER A 364 -28.17 2.79 14.33
N SER A 365 -27.71 1.53 14.39
CA SER A 365 -27.01 0.81 13.31
C SER A 365 -26.64 -0.60 13.78
N ARG A 366 -27.63 -1.37 14.24
CA ARG A 366 -27.55 -2.83 14.17
C ARG A 366 -28.27 -3.21 12.90
N THR A 367 -27.53 -3.75 11.94
CA THR A 367 -27.89 -4.78 10.93
C THR A 367 -27.05 -4.52 9.68
N LEU A 368 -26.08 -5.40 9.41
CA LEU A 368 -25.68 -5.88 8.06
C LEU A 368 -24.36 -6.66 8.14
N LEU A 369 -24.36 -7.75 8.93
CA LEU A 369 -23.47 -8.88 8.72
C LEU A 369 -24.33 -10.14 8.60
N LYS A 370 -25.19 -10.19 7.57
CA LYS A 370 -25.73 -11.46 7.10
C LYS A 370 -24.70 -12.05 6.12
N GLN A 371 -24.21 -13.24 6.46
CA GLN A 371 -23.32 -14.05 5.62
C GLN A 371 -23.87 -14.12 4.19
N VAL A 372 -23.15 -13.53 3.26
CA VAL A 372 -23.25 -13.87 1.83
C VAL A 372 -21.93 -14.51 1.47
N SER A 373 -21.96 -15.83 1.26
CA SER A 373 -20.80 -16.61 0.82
C SER A 373 -20.41 -16.19 -0.60
N ILE A 374 -19.25 -15.55 -0.74
CA ILE A 374 -18.74 -14.97 -1.99
C ILE A 374 -18.03 -16.01 -2.89
N TRP A 375 -17.85 -17.25 -2.42
CA TRP A 375 -17.01 -18.24 -3.07
C TRP A 375 -17.63 -19.64 -3.02
N PRO A 376 -17.45 -20.49 -4.05
CA PRO A 376 -17.82 -21.89 -3.99
C PRO A 376 -16.92 -22.62 -2.98
N SER A 377 -17.55 -23.39 -2.08
CA SER A 377 -16.86 -24.25 -1.11
C SER A 377 -15.96 -25.27 -1.81
N PRO A 378 -14.79 -25.62 -1.24
CA PRO A 378 -13.94 -26.66 -1.81
C PRO A 378 -14.67 -28.01 -1.73
N LYS A 379 -14.83 -28.69 -2.88
CA LYS A 379 -15.35 -30.06 -2.94
C LYS A 379 -14.39 -30.97 -2.17
N THR A 380 -14.84 -31.51 -1.04
CA THR A 380 -14.20 -32.66 -0.39
C THR A 380 -14.39 -33.86 -1.32
N SER A 381 -13.30 -34.31 -1.95
CA SER A 381 -13.26 -35.61 -2.63
C SER A 381 -13.37 -36.69 -1.57
N GLY A 382 -14.60 -37.20 -1.42
CA GLY A 382 -14.91 -38.36 -0.60
C GLY A 382 -14.20 -39.59 -1.15
N ILE A 383 -13.40 -40.20 -0.28
CA ILE A 383 -12.93 -41.58 -0.42
C ILE A 383 -14.18 -42.46 -0.34
N LEU A 384 -14.54 -43.10 -1.44
CA LEU A 384 -15.48 -44.21 -1.45
C LEU A 384 -14.67 -45.50 -1.25
N SER A 385 -14.75 -46.01 -0.03
CA SER A 385 -14.51 -47.41 0.30
C SER A 385 -15.73 -48.24 -0.12
N THR A 386 -15.45 -49.47 -0.56
CA THR A 386 -16.23 -50.73 -0.56
C THR A 386 -16.56 -51.32 -1.93
N ALA A 387 -15.75 -52.29 -2.34
CA ALA A 387 -16.11 -53.71 -2.49
C ALA A 387 -14.84 -54.50 -2.84
#